data_AF-K7UZ88-F1
#
_entry.id   AF-K7UZ88-F1
#
_cell.length_a   1.000
_cell.length_b   1.000
_cell.length_c   1.000
_cell.angle_alpha   90.00
_cell.angle_beta   90.00
_cell.angle_gamma   90.00
#
_symmetry.space_group_name_H-M   'P 1'
#
loop_
_entity.id
_entity.type
_entity.pdbx_description
1 polymer ?
#
loop_
_entity_poly.entity_id
_entity_poly.type
_entity_poly.pdbx_seq_one_letter_code
_entity_poly.pdbx_strand_id
1 'polypeptide(L)'
;MSLHMMHGSWGPSHPQSGSVDEIGEGKGLGYNLNIPLPNGSGDAGYEYAMNELVVPSIDKFQPQLLFLVVGQDSSAFDPNGRQCLTMEGYRKIGQIMRRLADRHCNGQILVVQEGGYHITYSAYCLHATLEGVLDLEAPLLDDPIAYYPEDDKYTMKVVDMIKSYWKESVPFLKEI
;
A
#
# COMPACT_ATOMS: atom_id res chain seq x y z
N MET A 1 4.08 -1.77 -7.93
CA MET A 1 3.38 -2.57 -6.91
C MET A 1 2.13 -1.82 -6.49
N SER A 2 1.03 -2.51 -6.21
CA SER A 2 -0.24 -1.87 -5.85
C SER A 2 -0.91 -2.62 -4.70
N LEU A 3 -1.30 -1.90 -3.65
CA LEU A 3 -2.21 -2.38 -2.60
C LEU A 3 -3.59 -1.80 -2.93
N HIS A 4 -4.60 -2.66 -3.02
CA HIS A 4 -5.95 -2.24 -3.41
C HIS A 4 -6.99 -3.23 -2.89
N MET A 5 -8.25 -2.81 -2.80
CA MET A 5 -9.36 -3.76 -2.63
C MET A 5 -9.55 -4.61 -3.90
N MET A 6 -10.08 -5.82 -3.76
CA MET A 6 -10.49 -6.60 -4.93
C MET A 6 -11.59 -5.86 -5.72
N HIS A 7 -11.26 -5.39 -6.92
CA HIS A 7 -12.19 -4.61 -7.76
C HIS A 7 -12.56 -5.28 -9.08
N GLY A 8 -11.77 -6.23 -9.59
CA GLY A 8 -12.00 -6.86 -10.90
C GLY A 8 -11.79 -5.89 -12.07
N SER A 9 -12.20 -6.26 -13.28
CA SER A 9 -12.03 -5.39 -14.44
C SER A 9 -12.98 -4.19 -14.40
N TRP A 10 -12.48 -3.01 -14.79
CA TRP A 10 -13.28 -1.79 -14.98
C TRP A 10 -13.88 -1.68 -16.40
N GLY A 11 -13.96 -2.80 -17.12
CA GLY A 11 -14.53 -2.90 -18.46
C GLY A 11 -13.48 -3.03 -19.57
N PRO A 12 -13.89 -2.99 -20.85
CA PRO A 12 -13.04 -3.35 -21.98
C PRO A 12 -11.77 -2.49 -22.13
N SER A 13 -11.81 -1.23 -21.68
CA SER A 13 -10.66 -0.31 -21.73
C SER A 13 -9.67 -0.52 -20.57
N HIS A 14 -10.08 -1.23 -19.52
CA HIS A 14 -9.28 -1.57 -18.34
C HIS A 14 -9.55 -3.03 -17.97
N PRO A 15 -9.10 -3.97 -18.81
CA PRO A 15 -9.40 -5.39 -18.68
C PRO A 15 -8.73 -6.05 -17.47
N GLN A 16 -7.68 -5.43 -16.92
CA GLN A 16 -6.94 -5.95 -15.77
C GLN A 16 -7.83 -6.01 -14.54
N SER A 17 -7.72 -7.12 -13.83
CA SER A 17 -8.52 -7.43 -12.65
C SER A 17 -7.84 -7.00 -11.34
N GLY A 18 -6.53 -6.73 -11.37
CA GLY A 18 -5.73 -6.48 -10.17
C GLY A 18 -5.40 -7.77 -9.40
N SER A 19 -5.55 -8.93 -10.02
CA SER A 19 -5.31 -10.21 -9.35
C SER A 19 -3.81 -10.45 -9.08
N VAL A 20 -3.54 -11.33 -8.12
CA VAL A 20 -2.17 -11.66 -7.66
C VAL A 20 -1.31 -12.32 -8.75
N ASP A 21 -1.95 -12.99 -9.72
CA ASP A 21 -1.31 -13.71 -10.83
C ASP A 21 -0.98 -12.81 -12.03
N GLU A 22 -1.47 -11.56 -12.06
CA GLU A 22 -1.07 -10.55 -13.04
C GLU A 22 0.34 -10.02 -12.72
N ILE A 23 1.38 -10.85 -12.91
CA ILE A 23 2.77 -10.55 -12.51
C ILE A 23 3.60 -9.83 -13.59
N GLY A 24 2.96 -9.36 -14.67
CA GLY A 24 3.63 -8.76 -15.82
C GLY A 24 4.01 -9.78 -16.90
N GLU A 25 4.44 -9.30 -18.06
CA GLU A 25 4.65 -10.13 -19.25
C GLU A 25 5.98 -9.84 -19.94
N GLY A 26 6.47 -10.79 -20.73
CA GLY A 26 7.69 -10.64 -21.51
C GLY A 26 8.89 -10.26 -20.65
N LYS A 27 9.54 -9.13 -20.96
CA LYS A 27 10.68 -8.60 -20.19
C LYS A 27 10.28 -8.04 -18.81
N GLY A 28 9.00 -7.72 -18.62
CA GLY A 28 8.45 -7.21 -17.37
C GLY A 28 7.90 -8.30 -16.44
N LEU A 29 8.05 -9.57 -16.79
CA LEU A 29 7.61 -10.69 -15.96
C LEU A 29 8.26 -10.64 -14.57
N GLY A 30 7.42 -10.62 -13.54
CA GLY A 30 7.79 -10.51 -12.13
C GLY A 30 7.84 -9.07 -11.59
N TYR A 31 7.81 -8.05 -12.45
CA TYR A 31 7.92 -6.65 -12.04
C TYR A 31 6.58 -5.94 -11.84
N ASN A 32 5.45 -6.60 -12.12
CA ASN A 32 4.14 -6.18 -11.64
C ASN A 32 3.75 -7.01 -10.41
N LEU A 33 3.36 -6.34 -9.33
CA LEU A 33 3.06 -6.98 -8.05
C LEU A 33 1.77 -6.37 -7.50
N ASN A 34 0.69 -7.16 -7.53
CA ASN A 34 -0.63 -6.78 -7.04
C ASN A 34 -0.89 -7.42 -5.67
N ILE A 35 -1.34 -6.60 -4.72
CA ILE A 35 -1.70 -6.99 -3.37
C ILE A 35 -3.18 -6.66 -3.16
N PRO A 36 -4.09 -7.54 -3.64
CA PRO A 36 -5.53 -7.37 -3.43
C PRO A 36 -5.89 -7.70 -1.99
N LEU A 37 -6.05 -6.68 -1.16
CA LEU A 37 -6.44 -6.80 0.23
C LEU A 37 -7.96 -7.06 0.34
N PRO A 38 -8.39 -7.86 1.35
CA PRO A 38 -9.80 -8.06 1.61
C PRO A 38 -10.47 -6.74 2.00
N ASN A 39 -11.79 -6.67 1.83
CA ASN A 39 -12.54 -5.51 2.31
C ASN A 39 -12.44 -5.43 3.85
N GLY A 40 -12.26 -4.22 4.36
CA GLY A 40 -12.15 -3.94 5.79
C GLY A 40 -10.74 -4.06 6.36
N SER A 41 -9.70 -4.22 5.53
CA SER A 41 -8.32 -4.11 6.00
C SER A 41 -8.06 -2.69 6.51
N GLY A 42 -7.53 -2.59 7.73
CA GLY A 42 -7.18 -1.35 8.39
C GLY A 42 -5.67 -1.22 8.59
N ASP A 43 -5.28 -0.47 9.60
CA ASP A 43 -3.90 -0.06 9.82
C ASP A 43 -2.95 -1.25 10.01
N ALA A 44 -3.33 -2.24 10.83
CA ALA A 44 -2.50 -3.41 11.11
C ALA A 44 -2.38 -4.31 9.87
N GLY A 45 -3.49 -4.50 9.14
CA GLY A 45 -3.48 -5.25 7.89
C GLY A 45 -2.58 -4.63 6.81
N TYR A 46 -2.66 -3.31 6.64
CA TYR A 46 -1.80 -2.58 5.71
C TYR A 46 -0.34 -2.58 6.16
N GLU A 47 -0.06 -2.33 7.45
CA GLU A 47 1.30 -2.38 7.99
C GLU A 47 1.94 -3.76 7.77
N TYR A 48 1.17 -4.83 7.99
CA TYR A 48 1.63 -6.19 7.73
C TYR A 48 1.92 -6.42 6.24
N ALA A 49 1.01 -6.03 5.34
CA ALA A 49 1.23 -6.13 3.89
C ALA A 49 2.47 -5.34 3.44
N MET A 50 2.66 -4.14 3.97
CA MET A 50 3.84 -3.32 3.68
C MET A 50 5.14 -4.02 4.12
N ASN A 51 5.19 -4.53 5.35
CA ASN A 51 6.40 -5.15 5.89
C ASN A 51 6.71 -6.53 5.29
N GLU A 52 5.69 -7.32 4.96
CA GLU A 52 5.88 -8.70 4.50
C GLU A 52 6.02 -8.84 2.98
N LEU A 53 5.44 -7.91 2.22
CA LEU A 53 5.42 -7.96 0.76
C LEU A 53 6.16 -6.78 0.13
N VAL A 54 5.85 -5.55 0.55
CA VAL A 54 6.36 -4.35 -0.12
C VAL A 54 7.84 -4.12 0.18
N VAL A 55 8.21 -4.06 1.45
CA VAL A 55 9.57 -3.80 1.91
C VAL A 55 10.57 -4.81 1.33
N PRO A 56 10.37 -6.14 1.43
CA PRO A 56 11.33 -7.10 0.90
C PRO A 56 11.43 -7.06 -0.63
N SER A 57 10.32 -6.81 -1.31
CA SER A 57 10.31 -6.70 -2.77
C SER A 57 11.08 -5.48 -3.26
N ILE A 58 10.92 -4.33 -2.59
CA ILE A 58 11.69 -3.11 -2.89
C ILE A 58 13.16 -3.30 -2.52
N ASP A 59 13.46 -3.95 -1.40
CA ASP A 59 14.83 -4.27 -0.99
C ASP A 59 15.56 -5.15 -2.03
N LYS A 60 14.84 -6.10 -2.64
CA LYS A 60 15.39 -6.96 -3.70
C LYS A 60 15.49 -6.24 -5.04
N PHE A 61 14.55 -5.32 -5.34
CA PHE A 61 14.55 -4.54 -6.58
C PHE A 61 15.61 -3.42 -6.60
N GLN A 62 15.93 -2.84 -5.44
CA GLN A 62 16.93 -1.77 -5.28
C GLN A 62 16.68 -0.56 -6.22
N PRO A 63 15.52 0.11 -6.12
CA PRO A 63 15.21 1.25 -6.98
C PRO A 63 16.12 2.45 -6.69
N GLN A 64 16.33 3.29 -7.70
CA GLN A 64 17.09 4.54 -7.57
C GLN A 64 16.20 5.76 -7.30
N LEU A 65 14.88 5.61 -7.43
CA LEU A 65 13.87 6.62 -7.13
C LEU A 65 12.57 5.94 -6.74
N LEU A 66 11.89 6.44 -5.70
CA LEU A 66 10.56 5.97 -5.31
C LEU A 66 9.47 6.94 -5.73
N PHE A 67 8.42 6.40 -6.34
CA PHE A 67 7.15 7.09 -6.60
C PHE A 67 6.10 6.50 -5.67
N LEU A 68 5.63 7.31 -4.71
CA LEU A 68 4.51 6.98 -3.85
C LEU A 68 3.25 7.61 -4.43
N VAL A 69 2.55 6.83 -5.24
CA VAL A 69 1.23 7.17 -5.79
C VAL A 69 0.20 6.75 -4.74
N VAL A 70 -0.39 7.70 -4.04
CA VAL A 70 -1.18 7.45 -2.83
C VAL A 70 -2.54 8.14 -2.91
N GLY A 71 -3.57 7.33 -3.15
CA GLY A 71 -4.96 7.72 -2.93
C GLY A 71 -5.32 7.62 -1.45
N GLN A 72 -6.25 8.47 -1.02
CA GLN A 72 -6.87 8.43 0.31
C GLN A 72 -8.22 7.71 0.31
N ASP A 73 -8.52 7.00 -0.79
CA ASP A 73 -9.74 6.22 -0.96
C ASP A 73 -9.71 4.85 -0.27
N SER A 74 -8.59 4.45 0.33
CA SER A 74 -8.57 3.33 1.27
C SER A 74 -8.88 3.76 2.72
N SER A 75 -9.20 5.04 2.95
CA SER A 75 -9.56 5.54 4.28
C SER A 75 -10.93 5.03 4.73
N ALA A 76 -11.11 4.93 6.05
CA ALA A 76 -12.31 4.37 6.68
C ALA A 76 -13.64 5.08 6.35
N PHE A 77 -13.59 6.33 5.88
CA PHE A 77 -14.77 7.11 5.51
C PHE A 77 -14.92 7.32 4.01
N ASP A 78 -14.03 6.77 3.19
CA ASP A 78 -14.15 6.93 1.75
C ASP A 78 -15.41 6.22 1.22
N PRO A 79 -16.25 6.89 0.40
CA PRO A 79 -17.48 6.29 -0.12
C PRO A 79 -17.24 5.24 -1.21
N ASN A 80 -16.08 5.27 -1.88
CA ASN A 80 -15.72 4.35 -2.96
C ASN A 80 -14.83 3.23 -2.46
N GLY A 81 -13.98 3.55 -1.47
CA GLY A 81 -13.18 2.61 -0.71
C GLY A 81 -13.99 1.53 -0.02
N ARG A 82 -13.32 0.41 0.26
CA ARG A 82 -13.84 -0.65 1.12
C ARG A 82 -12.80 -1.06 2.17
N GLN A 83 -12.01 -0.08 2.60
CA GLN A 83 -10.88 -0.27 3.51
C GLN A 83 -11.04 0.65 4.72
N CYS A 84 -10.26 0.38 5.77
CA CYS A 84 -10.47 0.93 7.09
C CYS A 84 -9.24 1.71 7.61
N LEU A 85 -8.42 2.26 6.71
CA LEU A 85 -7.23 3.01 7.13
C LEU A 85 -7.62 4.28 7.88
N THR A 86 -6.91 4.50 8.99
CA THR A 86 -6.96 5.73 9.77
C THR A 86 -5.79 6.65 9.41
N MET A 87 -5.70 7.84 10.01
CA MET A 87 -4.51 8.69 9.83
C MET A 87 -3.23 7.95 10.26
N GLU A 88 -3.30 7.12 11.30
CA GLU A 88 -2.14 6.38 11.79
C GLU A 88 -1.62 5.37 10.76
N GLY A 89 -2.51 4.64 10.09
CA GLY A 89 -2.12 3.74 9.00
C GLY A 89 -1.44 4.48 7.84
N TYR A 90 -1.98 5.60 7.41
CA TYR A 90 -1.36 6.44 6.38
C TYR A 90 0.01 6.98 6.80
N ARG A 91 0.15 7.40 8.07
CA ARG A 91 1.42 7.84 8.64
C ARG A 91 2.48 6.75 8.62
N LYS A 92 2.12 5.54 9.07
CA LYS A 92 3.01 4.37 9.03
C LYS A 92 3.43 4.01 7.61
N ILE A 93 2.51 4.05 6.64
CA ILE A 93 2.84 3.85 5.22
C ILE A 93 3.89 4.88 4.78
N GLY A 94 3.67 6.17 5.09
CA GLY A 94 4.63 7.24 4.81
C GLY A 94 6.01 6.98 5.40
N GLN A 95 6.08 6.58 6.68
CA GLN A 95 7.34 6.26 7.38
C GLN A 95 8.07 5.06 6.76
N ILE A 96 7.34 4.01 6.38
CA ILE A 96 7.92 2.84 5.69
C ILE A 96 8.54 3.28 4.36
N MET A 97 7.83 4.09 3.59
CA MET A 97 8.30 4.57 2.29
C MET A 97 9.51 5.52 2.41
N ARG A 98 9.53 6.39 3.42
CA ARG A 98 10.70 7.21 3.78
C ARG A 98 11.94 6.36 4.04
N ARG A 99 11.83 5.34 4.91
CA ARG A 99 12.95 4.42 5.19
C ARG A 99 13.45 3.70 3.95
N LEU A 100 12.57 3.29 3.05
CA LEU A 100 12.96 2.67 1.78
C LEU A 100 13.66 3.66 0.84
N ALA A 101 13.20 4.90 0.77
CA ALA A 101 13.84 5.96 -0.02
C ALA A 101 15.23 6.32 0.52
N ASP A 102 15.42 6.34 1.84
CA ASP A 102 16.74 6.55 2.45
C ASP A 102 17.70 5.41 2.11
N ARG A 103 17.21 4.17 2.17
CA ARG A 103 18.02 2.98 1.94
C ARG A 103 18.47 2.82 0.49
N HIS A 104 17.60 3.08 -0.47
CA HIS A 104 17.85 2.75 -1.89
C HIS A 104 17.96 3.96 -2.81
N CYS A 105 17.34 5.08 -2.46
CA CYS A 105 17.12 6.19 -3.37
C CYS A 105 17.79 7.50 -2.93
N ASN A 106 18.81 7.45 -2.06
CA ASN A 106 19.51 8.63 -1.54
C ASN A 106 18.56 9.70 -0.98
N GLY A 107 17.48 9.28 -0.34
CA GLY A 107 16.50 10.22 0.20
C GLY A 107 15.33 10.52 -0.74
N GLN A 108 15.44 10.21 -2.04
CA GLN A 108 14.53 10.71 -3.07
C GLN A 108 13.21 9.93 -3.14
N ILE A 109 12.11 10.65 -2.92
CA ILE A 109 10.75 10.15 -3.04
C ILE A 109 9.87 11.23 -3.69
N LEU A 110 9.06 10.85 -4.67
CA LEU A 110 8.01 11.69 -5.23
C LEU A 110 6.66 11.17 -4.74
N VAL A 111 5.91 12.03 -4.05
CA VAL A 111 4.54 11.72 -3.62
C VAL A 111 3.56 12.31 -4.62
N VAL A 112 2.65 11.48 -5.12
CA VAL A 112 1.58 11.88 -6.05
C VAL A 112 0.25 11.55 -5.37
N GLN A 113 -0.55 12.59 -5.11
CA GLN A 113 -1.90 12.42 -4.57
C GLN A 113 -2.84 11.94 -5.68
N GLU A 114 -3.63 10.91 -5.40
CA GLU A 114 -4.64 10.37 -6.32
C GLU A 114 -6.06 10.43 -5.71
N GLY A 115 -6.80 9.32 -5.74
CA GLY A 115 -8.16 9.21 -5.22
C GLY A 115 -8.32 9.62 -3.75
N GLY A 116 -9.54 9.68 -3.27
CA GLY A 116 -9.88 10.24 -1.96
C GLY A 116 -11.09 11.14 -2.10
N TYR A 117 -12.26 10.54 -1.91
CA TYR A 117 -13.55 11.11 -2.28
C TYR A 117 -14.31 11.59 -1.05
N HIS A 118 -13.87 11.23 0.16
CA HIS A 118 -14.33 11.85 1.39
C HIS A 118 -13.53 13.12 1.69
N ILE A 119 -14.00 14.26 1.15
CA ILE A 119 -13.34 15.59 1.15
C ILE A 119 -12.57 15.91 2.44
N THR A 120 -13.22 15.79 3.60
CA THR A 120 -12.60 16.19 4.88
C THR A 120 -11.53 15.19 5.31
N TYR A 121 -11.90 13.93 5.51
CA TYR A 121 -10.98 12.91 6.04
C TYR A 121 -9.82 12.60 5.09
N SER A 122 -10.01 12.67 3.78
CA SER A 122 -8.92 12.51 2.82
C SER A 122 -7.81 13.56 3.02
N ALA A 123 -8.14 14.81 3.37
CA ALA A 123 -7.12 15.81 3.68
C ALA A 123 -6.31 15.45 4.93
N TYR A 124 -6.95 14.91 5.97
CA TYR A 124 -6.29 14.42 7.18
C TYR A 124 -5.37 13.22 6.89
N CYS A 125 -5.84 12.26 6.09
CA CYS A 125 -5.04 11.10 5.68
C CYS A 125 -3.82 11.49 4.83
N LEU A 126 -3.98 12.45 3.91
CA LEU A 126 -2.85 12.98 3.14
C LEU A 126 -1.85 13.69 4.05
N HIS A 127 -2.34 14.52 4.99
CA HIS A 127 -1.50 15.17 5.99
C HIS A 127 -0.68 14.15 6.77
N ALA A 128 -1.32 13.11 7.30
CA ALA A 128 -0.65 12.05 8.05
C ALA A 128 0.38 11.28 7.21
N THR A 129 0.07 11.02 5.92
CA THR A 129 1.04 10.44 4.98
C THR A 129 2.29 11.31 4.87
N LEU A 130 2.13 12.63 4.73
CA LEU A 130 3.24 13.57 4.64
C LEU A 130 4.04 13.67 5.94
N GLU A 131 3.39 13.66 7.11
CA GLU A 131 4.09 13.58 8.40
C GLU A 131 5.00 12.36 8.47
N GLY A 132 4.51 11.20 8.01
CA GLY A 132 5.28 9.97 7.96
C GLY A 132 6.42 10.03 6.94
N VAL A 133 6.18 10.58 5.75
CA VAL A 133 7.23 10.76 4.73
C VAL A 133 8.29 11.77 5.19
N LEU A 134 7.93 12.78 5.96
CA LEU A 134 8.87 13.77 6.52
C LEU A 134 9.58 13.26 7.79
N ASP A 135 9.23 12.05 8.27
CA ASP A 135 9.77 11.42 9.48
C ASP A 135 9.66 12.32 10.72
N LEU A 136 8.51 12.95 10.91
CA LEU A 136 8.28 13.82 12.07
C LEU A 136 8.25 12.97 13.36
N GLU A 137 8.86 13.51 14.43
CA GLU A 137 8.96 12.81 15.73
C GLU A 137 7.59 12.56 16.39
N ALA A 138 6.60 13.41 16.09
CA ALA A 138 5.25 13.30 16.61
C ALA A 138 4.22 13.84 15.60
N PRO A 139 2.96 13.34 15.64
CA PRO A 139 1.86 13.92 14.88
C PRO A 139 1.63 15.39 15.23
N LEU A 140 1.32 16.20 14.22
CA LEU A 140 0.92 17.60 14.34
C LEU A 140 -0.58 17.76 14.55
N LEU A 141 -1.37 16.78 14.10
CA LEU A 141 -2.83 16.75 14.22
C LEU A 141 -3.28 15.43 14.86
N ASP A 142 -4.27 15.54 15.74
CA ASP A 142 -5.00 14.39 16.26
C ASP A 142 -5.90 13.78 15.18
N ASP A 143 -6.04 12.46 15.22
CA ASP A 143 -6.99 11.76 14.36
C ASP A 143 -8.42 11.91 14.91
N PRO A 144 -9.37 12.50 14.13
CA PRO A 144 -10.75 12.67 14.58
C PRO A 144 -11.51 11.35 14.78
N ILE A 145 -11.00 10.23 14.25
CA ILE A 145 -11.51 8.88 14.48
C ILE A 145 -10.70 8.19 15.58
N ALA A 146 -9.37 8.33 15.52
CA ALA A 146 -8.34 7.64 16.32
C ALA A 146 -8.31 6.10 16.20
N TYR A 147 -9.44 5.45 15.89
CA TYR A 147 -9.53 4.00 15.73
C TYR A 147 -10.71 3.58 14.85
N TYR A 148 -10.48 2.63 13.94
CA TYR A 148 -11.53 1.95 13.21
C TYR A 148 -11.34 0.42 13.33
N PRO A 149 -12.37 -0.36 13.67
CA PRO A 149 -12.22 -1.79 13.85
C PRO A 149 -11.92 -2.51 12.53
N GLU A 150 -10.91 -3.38 12.55
CA GLU A 150 -10.53 -4.27 11.45
C GLU A 150 -10.49 -5.74 11.91
N ASP A 151 -10.62 -6.67 10.97
CA ASP A 151 -10.24 -8.09 11.15
C ASP A 151 -8.83 -8.28 10.57
N ASP A 152 -7.86 -7.92 11.39
CA ASP A 152 -6.43 -7.98 11.06
C ASP A 152 -5.99 -9.39 10.68
N LYS A 153 -6.47 -10.41 11.41
CA LYS A 153 -6.14 -11.83 11.17
C LYS A 153 -6.55 -12.28 9.77
N TYR A 154 -7.72 -11.85 9.30
CA TYR A 154 -8.14 -12.21 7.95
C TYR A 154 -7.23 -11.58 6.89
N THR A 155 -6.85 -10.31 7.10
CA THR A 155 -5.90 -9.61 6.21
C THR A 155 -4.53 -10.29 6.22
N MET A 156 -3.97 -10.60 7.38
CA MET A 156 -2.67 -11.29 7.52
C MET A 156 -2.67 -12.63 6.81
N LYS A 157 -3.74 -13.43 6.96
CA LYS A 157 -3.88 -14.70 6.26
C LYS A 157 -3.83 -14.53 4.74
N VAL A 158 -4.52 -13.51 4.19
CA VAL A 158 -4.49 -13.22 2.75
C VAL A 158 -3.09 -12.77 2.31
N VAL A 159 -2.43 -11.91 3.08
CA VAL A 159 -1.04 -11.47 2.83
C VAL A 159 -0.07 -12.65 2.81
N ASP A 160 -0.19 -13.59 3.74
CA ASP A 160 0.65 -14.79 3.80
C ASP A 160 0.42 -15.72 2.59
N MET A 161 -0.82 -15.81 2.12
CA MET A 161 -1.15 -16.54 0.89
C MET A 161 -0.52 -15.88 -0.35
N ILE A 162 -0.60 -14.55 -0.45
CA ILE A 162 0.06 -13.78 -1.53
C ILE A 162 1.57 -13.98 -1.47
N LYS A 163 2.18 -13.88 -0.27
CA LYS A 163 3.61 -14.09 -0.07
C LYS A 163 4.04 -15.46 -0.57
N SER A 164 3.30 -16.49 -0.18
CA SER A 164 3.58 -17.87 -0.60
C SER A 164 3.50 -18.02 -2.12
N TYR A 165 2.46 -17.46 -2.75
CA TYR A 165 2.32 -17.48 -4.20
C TYR A 165 3.46 -16.74 -4.92
N TRP A 166 3.90 -15.59 -4.41
CA TRP A 166 5.02 -14.85 -5.01
C TRP A 166 6.36 -15.57 -4.91
N LYS A 167 6.61 -16.29 -3.81
CA LYS A 167 7.81 -17.15 -3.70
C LYS A 167 7.86 -18.22 -4.79
N GLU A 168 6.71 -18.74 -5.21
CA GLU A 168 6.63 -19.77 -6.24
C GLU A 168 6.68 -19.17 -7.65
N SER A 169 5.94 -18.08 -7.86
CA SER A 169 5.61 -17.54 -9.18
C SER A 169 6.50 -16.38 -9.64
N VAL A 170 7.08 -15.59 -8.74
CA VAL A 170 7.87 -14.40 -9.09
C VAL A 170 9.36 -14.73 -9.10
N PRO A 171 10.05 -14.67 -10.27
CA PRO A 171 11.40 -15.19 -10.43
C PRO A 171 12.45 -14.68 -9.44
N PHE A 172 12.39 -13.40 -9.06
CA PHE A 172 13.39 -12.78 -8.18
C PHE A 172 12.98 -12.73 -6.70
N LEU A 173 11.74 -13.09 -6.36
CA LEU A 173 11.23 -13.08 -4.98
C LEU A 173 11.25 -14.47 -4.32
N LYS A 174 11.81 -15.49 -4.98
CA LYS A 174 11.81 -16.89 -4.47
C LYS A 174 12.43 -17.08 -3.08
N GLU A 175 13.29 -16.16 -2.65
CA GLU A 175 14.05 -16.23 -1.40
C GLU A 175 13.51 -15.31 -0.29
N ILE A 176 12.47 -14.51 -0.58
CA ILE A 176 11.79 -13.65 0.40
C ILE A 176 10.75 -14.47 1.15
#